data_AF-A0A3R7D7W7-F1
#
_entry.id   AF-A0A3R7D7W7-F1
#
_cell.length_a   1.000
_cell.length_b   1.000
_cell.length_c   1.000
_cell.angle_alpha   90.00
_cell.angle_beta   90.00
_cell.angle_gamma   90.00
#
_symmetry.space_group_name_H-M   'P 1'
#
loop_
_entity.id
_entity.type
_entity.pdbx_description
1 polymer ?
#
loop_
_entity_poly.entity_id
_entity_poly.type
_entity_poly.pdbx_seq_one_letter_code
_entity_poly.pdbx_strand_id
1 'polypeptide(L)' 'MQVLGLYKKCLVAAKEKEKNGATDNIEFVRQKFREDAASVGRMDFQKIEYLLRKGERQVKQYRQVKSATFATPRRASLT' A
#
# COMPACT_ATOMS: atom_id res chain seq x y z
N MET A 1 -3.30 -14.91 -8.72
CA MET A 1 -3.70 -14.17 -7.51
C MET A 1 -3.31 -12.69 -7.61
N GLN A 2 -4.14 -11.84 -8.24
CA GLN A 2 -3.84 -10.43 -8.54
C GLN A 2 -3.53 -9.57 -7.29
N VAL A 3 -4.29 -9.76 -6.21
CA VAL A 3 -4.09 -9.04 -4.93
C VAL A 3 -2.69 -9.30 -4.35
N LEU A 4 -2.25 -10.56 -4.31
CA LEU A 4 -0.91 -10.92 -3.84
C LEU A 4 0.19 -10.37 -4.75
N GLY A 5 -0.07 -10.31 -6.06
CA GLY A 5 0.83 -9.67 -7.02
C GLY A 5 1.04 -8.19 -6.72
N LEU A 6 -0.06 -7.46 -6.50
CA LEU A 6 0.00 -6.04 -6.12
C LEU A 6 0.67 -5.85 -4.76
N TYR A 7 0.35 -6.67 -3.76
CA TYR A 7 0.98 -6.64 -2.44
C TYR A 7 2.50 -6.76 -2.53
N LYS A 8 3.00 -7.73 -3.29
CA LYS A 8 4.45 -7.91 -3.52
C LYS A 8 5.07 -6.68 -4.19
N LYS A 9 4.40 -6.09 -5.20
CA LYS A 9 4.89 -4.86 -5.87
C LYS A 9 5.02 -3.69 -4.88
N CYS A 10 4.01 -3.49 -4.03
CA CYS A 10 4.02 -2.46 -3.00
C CYS A 10 5.18 -2.67 -2.00
N LEU A 11 5.39 -3.90 -1.52
CA LEU A 11 6.48 -4.22 -0.59
C LEU A 11 7.87 -3.99 -1.21
N VAL A 12 8.07 -4.35 -2.48
CA VAL A 12 9.33 -4.09 -3.18
C VAL A 12 9.59 -2.59 -3.26
N ALA A 13 8.58 -1.81 -3.66
CA ALA A 13 8.72 -0.36 -3.77
C ALA A 13 8.97 0.29 -2.39
N ALA A 14 8.27 -0.15 -1.35
CA ALA A 14 8.50 0.29 0.03
C ALA A 14 9.94 0.03 0.49
N LYS A 15 10.45 -1.18 0.25
CA LYS A 15 11.83 -1.56 0.59
C LYS A 15 12.87 -0.72 -0.14
N GLU A 16 12.64 -0.39 -1.41
CA GLU A 16 13.52 0.50 -2.17
C GLU A 16 13.62 1.90 -1.55
N LYS A 17 12.53 2.39 -0.96
CA LYS A 17 12.50 3.72 -0.34
C LYS A 17 13.07 3.73 1.05
N GLU A 18 12.88 2.66 1.81
CA GLU A 18 13.55 2.51 3.10
C GLU A 18 15.06 2.44 2.95
N LYS A 19 15.56 1.79 1.88
CA LYS A 19 16.98 1.86 1.51
C LYS A 19 17.47 3.29 1.22
N ASN A 20 16.58 4.18 0.81
CA ASN A 20 16.87 5.59 0.52
C ASN A 20 16.57 6.52 1.72
N GLY A 21 16.43 5.97 2.94
CA GLY A 21 16.29 6.74 4.17
C GLY A 21 14.86 7.02 4.63
N ALA A 22 13.83 6.54 3.92
CA ALA A 22 12.46 6.57 4.43
C ALA A 22 12.25 5.49 5.51
N THR A 23 11.24 5.62 6.37
CA THR A 23 10.91 4.60 7.39
C THR A 23 9.44 4.19 7.30
N ASP A 24 9.11 3.06 7.92
CA ASP A 24 7.73 2.59 8.15
C ASP A 24 6.88 2.29 6.89
N ASN A 25 7.48 2.32 5.70
CA ASN A 25 6.75 2.11 4.44
C ASN A 25 6.33 0.65 4.30
N ILE A 26 7.18 -0.29 4.70
CA ILE A 26 6.86 -1.72 4.67
C ILE A 26 5.69 -2.00 5.62
N GLU A 27 5.76 -1.52 6.86
CA GLU A 27 4.72 -1.78 7.85
C GLU A 27 3.39 -1.11 7.45
N PHE A 28 3.45 0.08 6.87
CA PHE A 28 2.27 0.73 6.29
C PHE A 28 1.59 -0.15 5.23
N VAL A 29 2.34 -0.69 4.26
CA VAL A 29 1.79 -1.55 3.21
C VAL A 29 1.14 -2.79 3.83
N ARG A 30 1.80 -3.41 4.81
CA ARG A 30 1.25 -4.59 5.51
C ARG A 30 -0.06 -4.25 6.22
N GLN A 31 -0.07 -3.17 6.98
CA GLN A 31 -1.24 -2.74 7.74
C GLN A 31 -2.41 -2.40 6.83
N LYS A 32 -2.17 -1.65 5.75
CA LYS A 32 -3.21 -1.27 4.81
C LYS A 32 -3.87 -2.47 4.12
N PHE A 33 -3.09 -3.47 3.72
CA PHE A 33 -3.63 -4.70 3.13
C PHE A 33 -4.40 -5.56 4.13
N ARG A 34 -3.97 -5.59 5.41
CA ARG A 34 -4.74 -6.26 6.48
C ARG A 34 -6.09 -5.57 6.71
N GLU A 35 -6.11 -4.24 6.76
CA GLU A 35 -7.32 -3.45 6.92
C GLU A 35 -8.29 -3.64 5.75
N ASP A 36 -7.80 -3.62 4.50
CA ASP A 36 -8.63 -3.88 3.32
C ASP A 36 -9.18 -5.32 3.33
N ALA A 37 -8.35 -6.31 3.70
CA ALA A 37 -8.79 -7.70 3.77
C ALA A 37 -9.85 -7.94 4.87
N ALA A 38 -9.82 -7.16 5.96
CA ALA A 38 -10.80 -7.24 7.03
C ALA A 38 -12.11 -6.50 6.71
N SER A 39 -12.05 -5.46 5.88
CA SER A 39 -13.19 -4.57 5.60
C SER A 39 -13.88 -4.80 4.25
N VAL A 40 -13.21 -5.43 3.28
CA VAL A 40 -13.77 -5.69 1.95
C VAL A 40 -14.30 -7.11 1.88
N GLY A 41 -15.59 -7.24 1.61
CA GLY A 41 -16.23 -8.54 1.42
C GLY A 41 -15.61 -9.30 0.25
N ARG A 42 -15.40 -10.61 0.41
CA ARG A 42 -14.79 -11.47 -0.62
C ARG A 42 -15.52 -11.44 -1.98
N MET A 43 -16.82 -11.16 -1.96
CA MET A 43 -17.68 -11.10 -3.15
C MET A 43 -17.86 -9.67 -3.69
N ASP A 44 -17.28 -8.66 -3.04
CA ASP A 44 -17.33 -7.27 -3.52
C ASP A 44 -16.27 -7.05 -4.62
N PHE A 45 -16.50 -7.70 -5.77
CA PHE A 45 -15.57 -7.69 -6.89
C PHE A 45 -15.31 -6.28 -7.41
N GLN A 46 -16.32 -5.39 -7.38
CA GLN A 46 -16.19 -4.01 -7.81
C GLN A 46 -15.23 -3.24 -6.92
N LYS A 47 -15.34 -3.37 -5.59
CA LYS A 47 -14.42 -2.74 -4.66
C LYS A 47 -13.02 -3.30 -4.78
N ILE A 48 -12.88 -4.63 -4.89
CA ILE A 48 -11.59 -5.29 -5.06
C ILE A 48 -10.90 -4.78 -6.34
N GLU A 49 -11.63 -4.72 -7.45
CA GLU A 49 -11.09 -4.24 -8.72
C GLU A 49 -10.70 -2.76 -8.66
N TYR A 50 -11.52 -1.93 -8.03
CA TYR A 50 -11.18 -0.53 -7.76
C TYR A 50 -9.89 -0.39 -6.96
N LEU A 51 -9.73 -1.15 -5.87
CA LEU A 51 -8.54 -1.13 -5.03
C LEU A 51 -7.30 -1.62 -5.79
N LEU A 52 -7.43 -2.67 -6.61
CA LEU A 52 -6.35 -3.14 -7.49
C LEU A 52 -5.89 -2.04 -8.44
N ARG A 53 -6.84 -1.40 -9.17
CA ARG A 53 -6.53 -0.32 -10.11
C ARG A 53 -5.91 0.89 -9.38
N LYS A 54 -6.44 1.26 -8.22
CA LYS A 54 -5.91 2.35 -7.39
C LYS A 54 -4.48 2.06 -6.93
N GLY A 55 -4.22 0.87 -6.40
CA GLY A 55 -2.90 0.49 -5.92
C GLY A 55 -1.85 0.40 -7.03
N GLU A 56 -2.19 -0.13 -8.21
CA GLU A 56 -1.26 -0.13 -9.36
C GLU A 56 -0.86 1.29 -9.77
N ARG A 57 -1.81 2.25 -9.77
CA ARG A 57 -1.49 3.67 -10.02
C ARG A 57 -0.58 4.24 -8.94
N GLN A 58 -0.85 3.94 -7.67
CA GLN A 58 -0.03 4.41 -6.55
C GLN A 58 1.41 3.86 -6.63
N VAL A 59 1.59 2.58 -6.92
CA VAL A 59 2.93 1.98 -7.11
C VAL A 59 3.69 2.66 -8.25
N LYS A 60 3.01 2.92 -9.37
CA LYS A 60 3.62 3.62 -10.51
C LYS A 60 4.10 5.02 -10.13
N GLN A 61 3.26 5.80 -9.44
CA GLN A 61 3.60 7.14 -8.98
C GLN A 61 4.75 7.12 -7.96
N TYR A 62 4.69 6.18 -7.02
CA TYR A 62 5.67 6.04 -5.94
C TYR A 62 7.08 5.74 -6.45
N ARG A 63 7.18 4.95 -7.53
CA ARG A 63 8.44 4.68 -8.23
C ARG A 63 8.97 5.87 -9.04
N GLN A 64 8.09 6.69 -9.61
CA GLN A 64 8.47 7.83 -10.45
C GLN A 64 8.97 9.01 -9.63
N VAL A 65 8.37 9.27 -8.47
CA VAL A 65 8.67 10.46 -7.67
C VAL A 65 9.60 10.07 -6.52
N LYS A 66 10.85 10.58 -6.52
CA LYS A 66 11.86 10.28 -5.48
C LYS A 66 11.36 10.58 -4.06
N SER A 67 10.63 11.68 -3.87
CA SER A 67 10.07 12.11 -2.58
C SER A 67 8.69 11.53 -2.25
N ALA A 68 8.08 10.70 -3.12
CA ALA A 68 6.79 10.11 -2.78
C ALA A 68 6.92 9.17 -1.58
N THR A 69 6.03 9.35 -0.63
CA THR A 69 5.85 8.50 0.57
C THR A 69 4.51 7.76 0.44
N PHE A 70 4.42 6.56 0.99
CA PHE A 70 3.10 5.98 1.19
C PHE A 70 2.39 6.86 2.22
N ALA A 71 1.18 7.33 1.91
CA ALA A 71 0.47 8.27 2.78
C ALA A 71 0.26 7.64 4.16
N THR A 72 1.09 8.02 5.14
CA THR A 72 0.99 7.57 6.52
C THR A 72 -0.24 8.24 7.15
N PRO A 73 -1.28 7.52 7.58
CA PRO A 73 -2.21 8.09 8.52
C PRO A 73 -1.40 8.43 9.77
N ARG A 74 -1.37 9.72 10.10
CA ARG A 74 -0.80 10.23 11.35
C ARG A 74 -1.34 9.32 12.46
N ARG A 75 -0.46 8.61 13.18
CA ARG A 75 -0.87 7.89 14.40
C ARG A 75 -1.61 8.94 15.24
N ALA A 76 -2.93 8.82 15.36
CA ALA A 76 -3.66 9.56 16.36
C ALA A 76 -3.11 9.04 17.68
N SER A 77 -2.30 9.85 18.35
CA SER A 77 -1.91 9.62 19.74
C SER A 77 -3.21 9.57 20.54
N LEU A 78 -3.62 8.37 20.95
CA LEU A 78 -4.62 8.20 21.99
C LEU A 78 -3.92 8.55 23.31
N THR A 79 -4.03 9.81 23.72
CA THR A 79 -3.98 10.21 25.14
C THR A 79 -5.29 9.86 25.81
#